data_AF-A0A1C4EIT6-F1
#
_entry.id   AF-A0A1C4EIT6-F1
#
_cell.length_a   1.000
_cell.length_b   1.000
_cell.length_c   1.000
_cell.angle_alpha   90.00
_cell.angle_beta   90.00
_cell.angle_gamma   90.00
#
_symmetry.space_group_name_H-M   'P 1'
#
loop_
_entity.id
_entity.type
_entity.pdbx_description
1 polymer ?
#
loop_
_entity_poly.entity_id
_entity_poly.type
_entity_poly.pdbx_seq_one_letter_code
_entity_poly.pdbx_strand_id
1 'polypeptide(L)'
;MSGADHYKQYNDAAQFTEADWIAGLTARDHTVIALCYDRYAPALYGYILKTVKTESVAAPILSAAFLHIIKGIGDFVPGDVRLFTWMLRITHLEMIRQTGEGFELPPMAHGLPGGS
;
A
#
# COMPACT_ATOMS: atom_id res chain seq x y z
N MET A 1 8.02 3.49 -28.15
CA MET A 1 9.13 2.91 -27.36
C MET A 1 8.48 2.16 -26.21
N SER A 2 8.66 0.83 -26.20
CA SER A 2 7.89 -0.11 -25.38
C SER A 2 8.30 0.00 -23.92
N GLY A 3 7.33 0.15 -23.01
CA GLY A 3 7.59 0.18 -21.56
C GLY A 3 8.23 -1.10 -21.02
N ALA A 4 8.26 -2.18 -21.81
CA ALA A 4 8.76 -3.49 -21.42
C ALA A 4 10.28 -3.55 -21.11
N ASP A 5 11.10 -2.64 -21.65
CA ASP A 5 12.56 -2.77 -21.57
C ASP A 5 13.17 -2.17 -20.28
N HIS A 6 12.46 -1.28 -19.57
CA HIS A 6 12.94 -0.71 -18.30
C HIS A 6 12.70 -1.63 -17.08
N TYR A 7 11.81 -2.62 -17.19
CA TYR A 7 11.57 -3.59 -16.09
C TYR A 7 12.74 -4.54 -15.87
N LYS A 8 13.60 -4.76 -16.88
CA LYS A 8 14.71 -5.72 -16.82
C LYS A 8 15.76 -5.41 -15.76
N GLN A 9 15.87 -4.15 -15.32
CA GLN A 9 16.79 -3.77 -14.24
C GLN A 9 16.25 -4.20 -12.85
N TYR A 10 14.93 -4.32 -12.71
CA TYR A 10 14.27 -4.77 -11.49
C TYR A 10 13.92 -6.25 -11.63
N ASN A 11 14.96 -7.08 -11.66
CA ASN A 11 14.87 -8.50 -12.02
C ASN A 11 14.01 -9.34 -11.06
N ASP A 12 13.62 -8.82 -9.89
CA ASP A 12 12.55 -9.39 -9.07
C ASP A 12 12.06 -8.41 -8.00
N ALA A 13 10.79 -7.99 -8.02
CA ALA A 13 10.17 -7.24 -6.92
C ALA A 13 10.24 -8.01 -5.58
N ALA A 14 10.48 -9.33 -5.61
CA ALA A 14 10.72 -10.16 -4.44
C ALA A 14 11.99 -9.79 -3.66
N GLN A 15 12.97 -9.14 -4.30
CA GLN A 15 14.27 -8.81 -3.69
C GLN A 15 14.33 -7.40 -3.09
N PHE A 16 13.33 -6.56 -3.35
CA PHE A 16 13.31 -5.21 -2.82
C PHE A 16 13.21 -5.22 -1.30
N THR A 17 14.13 -4.48 -0.67
CA THR A 17 14.01 -4.12 0.73
C THR A 17 12.92 -3.06 0.91
N GLU A 18 12.50 -2.84 2.15
CA GLU A 18 11.56 -1.76 2.47
C GLU A 18 12.13 -0.39 2.08
N ALA A 19 13.45 -0.19 2.23
CA ALA A 19 14.14 1.03 1.83
C ALA A 19 14.08 1.27 0.31
N ASP A 20 14.22 0.23 -0.51
CA ASP A 20 14.13 0.34 -1.98
C ASP A 20 12.74 0.79 -2.42
N TRP A 21 11.69 0.24 -1.79
CA TRP A 21 10.32 0.67 -2.05
C TRP A 21 10.10 2.14 -1.72
N ILE A 22 10.55 2.57 -0.54
CA ILE A 22 10.41 3.95 -0.09
C ILE A 22 11.14 4.90 -1.03
N ALA A 23 12.40 4.57 -1.39
CA ALA A 23 13.20 5.38 -2.28
C ALA A 23 12.54 5.54 -3.66
N GLY A 24 12.12 4.44 -4.29
CA GLY A 24 11.51 4.49 -5.62
C GLY A 24 10.13 5.16 -5.64
N LEU A 25 9.29 4.92 -4.63
CA LEU A 25 8.00 5.60 -4.49
C LEU A 25 8.18 7.10 -4.26
N THR A 26 9.15 7.50 -3.44
CA THR A 26 9.48 8.91 -3.17
C THR A 26 9.99 9.60 -4.43
N ALA A 27 10.84 8.93 -5.21
CA ALA A 27 11.36 9.40 -6.48
C ALA A 27 10.30 9.45 -7.61
N ARG A 28 9.08 8.98 -7.35
CA ARG A 28 8.01 8.82 -8.36
C ARG A 28 8.45 7.97 -9.54
N ASP A 29 9.29 6.97 -9.29
CA ASP A 29 9.71 6.05 -10.33
C ASP A 29 8.50 5.22 -10.80
N HIS A 30 8.10 5.43 -12.05
CA HIS A 30 6.93 4.76 -12.63
C HIS A 30 7.07 3.24 -12.64
N THR A 31 8.30 2.72 -12.75
CA THR A 31 8.58 1.29 -12.73
C THR A 31 8.37 0.73 -11.32
N VAL A 32 8.90 1.41 -10.31
CA VAL A 32 8.72 1.01 -8.91
C VAL A 32 7.25 1.14 -8.49
N ILE A 33 6.55 2.18 -8.94
CA ILE A 33 5.11 2.33 -8.71
C ILE A 33 4.33 1.16 -9.32
N ALA A 34 4.61 0.76 -10.55
CA ALA A 34 3.96 -0.38 -11.19
C ALA A 34 4.24 -1.68 -10.43
N LEU A 35 5.50 -1.95 -10.07
CA LEU A 35 5.88 -3.14 -9.30
C LEU A 35 5.24 -3.15 -7.89
N CYS A 36 5.15 -1.99 -7.25
CA CYS A 36 4.48 -1.83 -5.96
C CYS A 36 2.99 -2.15 -6.08
N TYR A 37 2.33 -1.66 -7.14
CA TYR A 37 0.94 -2.00 -7.44
C TYR A 37 0.77 -3.51 -7.62
N ASP A 38 1.53 -4.13 -8.52
CA ASP A 38 1.44 -5.58 -8.78
C ASP A 38 1.67 -6.43 -7.52
N ARG A 39 2.60 -5.99 -6.65
CA ARG A 39 2.95 -6.70 -5.41
C ARG A 39 1.89 -6.57 -4.31
N TYR A 40 1.38 -5.36 -4.07
CA TYR A 40 0.56 -5.08 -2.88
C TYR A 40 -0.93 -4.98 -3.18
N ALA A 41 -1.33 -4.67 -4.42
CA ALA A 41 -2.72 -4.55 -4.80
C ALA A 41 -3.57 -5.80 -4.52
N PRO A 42 -3.11 -7.05 -4.78
CA PRO A 42 -3.93 -8.23 -4.51
C PRO A 42 -4.30 -8.38 -3.02
N ALA A 43 -3.35 -8.10 -2.12
CA ALA A 43 -3.58 -8.20 -0.68
C ALA A 43 -4.51 -7.08 -0.17
N LEU A 44 -4.28 -5.85 -0.61
CA LEU A 44 -5.10 -4.70 -0.24
C LEU A 44 -6.53 -4.83 -0.80
N TYR A 45 -6.67 -5.29 -2.05
CA TYR A 45 -7.97 -5.55 -2.67
C TYR A 45 -8.73 -6.65 -1.93
N GLY A 46 -8.06 -7.75 -1.58
CA GLY A 46 -8.67 -8.83 -0.80
C GLY A 46 -9.14 -8.36 0.58
N TYR A 47 -8.43 -7.42 1.21
CA TYR A 47 -8.86 -6.77 2.44
C TYR A 47 -10.11 -5.91 2.22
N ILE A 48 -10.10 -5.03 1.21
CA ILE A 48 -11.26 -4.17 0.89
C ILE A 48 -12.50 -5.01 0.59
N LEU A 49 -12.37 -6.02 -0.29
CA LEU A 49 -13.48 -6.86 -0.71
C LEU A 49 -14.10 -7.64 0.46
N LYS A 50 -13.27 -8.07 1.42
CA LYS A 50 -13.77 -8.68 2.66
C LYS A 50 -14.61 -7.73 3.51
N THR A 51 -14.38 -6.42 3.41
CA THR A 51 -15.14 -5.39 4.14
C THR A 51 -16.38 -4.98 3.36
N VAL A 52 -16.23 -4.48 2.12
CA VAL A 52 -17.33 -3.86 1.35
C VAL A 52 -18.19 -4.85 0.56
N LYS A 53 -17.77 -6.12 0.47
CA LYS A 53 -18.47 -7.25 -0.16
C LYS A 53 -18.86 -7.08 -1.65
N THR A 54 -18.43 -6.00 -2.30
CA THR A 54 -18.84 -5.66 -3.67
C THR A 54 -17.64 -5.19 -4.49
N GLU A 55 -17.36 -5.86 -5.62
CA GLU A 55 -16.21 -5.53 -6.48
C GLU A 55 -16.29 -4.12 -7.10
N SER A 56 -17.49 -3.70 -7.51
CA SER A 56 -17.73 -2.37 -8.08
C SER A 56 -17.42 -1.22 -7.10
N VAL A 57 -17.43 -1.51 -5.80
CA VAL A 57 -17.04 -0.58 -4.73
C VAL A 57 -15.57 -0.78 -4.35
N ALA A 58 -15.08 -2.02 -4.35
CA ALA A 58 -13.70 -2.31 -3.93
C ALA A 58 -12.64 -1.75 -4.89
N ALA A 59 -12.87 -1.82 -6.20
CA ALA A 59 -11.94 -1.33 -7.21
C ALA A 59 -11.65 0.19 -7.14
N PRO A 60 -12.67 1.08 -7.04
CA PRO A 60 -12.42 2.52 -6.89
C PRO A 60 -11.74 2.87 -5.55
N ILE A 61 -12.07 2.18 -4.46
CA ILE A 61 -11.39 2.36 -3.17
C ILE A 61 -9.90 2.01 -3.28
N LEU A 62 -9.56 0.85 -3.86
CA LEU A 62 -8.17 0.44 -4.04
C LEU A 62 -7.39 1.49 -4.85
N SER A 63 -7.99 1.97 -5.94
CA SER A 63 -7.37 2.95 -6.83
C SER A 63 -7.08 4.26 -6.10
N ALA A 64 -8.06 4.79 -5.36
CA ALA A 64 -7.90 6.00 -4.55
C ALA A 64 -6.88 5.81 -3.42
N ALA A 65 -6.92 4.68 -2.72
CA ALA A 65 -5.97 4.35 -1.66
C ALA A 65 -4.53 4.30 -2.19
N PHE A 66 -4.30 3.70 -3.36
CA PHE A 66 -2.98 3.67 -3.98
C PHE A 66 -2.48 5.06 -4.36
N LEU A 67 -3.34 5.94 -4.88
CA LEU A 67 -2.97 7.33 -5.12
C LEU A 67 -2.57 8.04 -3.83
N HIS A 68 -3.27 7.77 -2.72
CA HIS A 68 -2.91 8.31 -1.40
C HIS A 68 -1.60 7.73 -0.87
N ILE A 69 -1.33 6.44 -1.05
CA ILE A 69 -0.06 5.79 -0.71
C ILE A 69 1.10 6.47 -1.44
N ILE A 70 1.00 6.60 -2.77
CA ILE A 70 2.06 7.20 -3.58
C ILE A 70 2.24 8.67 -3.17
N LYS A 71 1.15 9.44 -2.98
CA LYS A 71 1.21 10.86 -2.55
C LYS A 71 1.81 11.03 -1.15
N GLY A 72 1.46 10.17 -0.21
CA GLY A 72 1.84 10.28 1.21
C GLY A 72 3.15 9.59 1.59
N ILE A 73 3.84 8.93 0.65
CA ILE A 73 5.07 8.18 0.99
C ILE A 73 6.17 9.06 1.60
N GLY A 74 6.19 10.36 1.31
CA GLY A 74 7.12 11.30 1.94
C GLY A 74 6.93 11.49 3.45
N ASP A 75 5.73 11.17 3.97
CA ASP A 75 5.40 11.23 5.40
C ASP A 75 5.60 9.88 6.11
N PHE A 76 5.98 8.83 5.37
CA PHE A 76 6.25 7.53 5.95
C PHE A 76 7.57 7.55 6.74
N VAL A 77 7.52 7.15 8.01
CA VAL A 77 8.68 7.02 8.89
C VAL A 77 9.07 5.54 8.99
N PRO A 78 10.18 5.10 8.36
CA PRO A 78 10.65 3.72 8.49
C PRO A 78 11.02 3.42 9.95
N GLY A 79 10.64 2.24 10.45
CA GLY A 79 10.97 1.78 11.81
C GLY A 79 9.82 1.82 12.81
N ASP A 80 8.88 2.78 12.68
CA ASP A 80 7.70 2.86 13.55
C ASP A 80 6.69 1.74 13.25
N VAL A 81 6.40 1.55 11.96
CA VAL A 81 5.53 0.50 11.44
C VAL A 81 6.06 0.00 10.10
N ARG A 82 5.77 -1.25 9.77
CA ARG A 82 6.09 -1.84 8.46
C ARG A 82 5.34 -1.09 7.35
N LEU A 83 5.97 -0.94 6.18
CA LEU A 83 5.42 -0.25 5.02
C LEU A 83 4.06 -0.84 4.59
N PHE A 84 3.93 -2.17 4.60
CA PHE A 84 2.66 -2.83 4.30
C PHE A 84 1.56 -2.43 5.29
N THR A 85 1.87 -2.37 6.59
CA THR A 85 0.92 -1.94 7.62
C THR A 85 0.48 -0.50 7.43
N TRP A 86 1.41 0.38 7.05
CA TRP A 86 1.10 1.77 6.73
C TRP A 86 0.20 1.89 5.48
N MET A 87 0.46 1.12 4.42
CA MET A 87 -0.41 1.04 3.24
C MET A 87 -1.81 0.52 3.59
N LEU A 88 -1.89 -0.51 4.45
CA LEU A 88 -3.15 -1.06 4.92
C LEU A 88 -3.97 -0.01 5.70
N ARG A 89 -3.31 0.82 6.53
CA ARG A 89 -3.95 1.93 7.23
C ARG A 89 -4.52 2.97 6.26
N ILE A 90 -3.78 3.36 5.23
CA ILE A 90 -4.28 4.30 4.20
C ILE A 90 -5.49 3.71 3.47
N THR A 91 -5.40 2.42 3.12
CA THR A 91 -6.50 1.69 2.48
C THR A 91 -7.74 1.67 3.36
N HIS A 92 -7.57 1.45 4.66
CA HIS A 92 -8.65 1.51 5.64
C HIS A 92 -9.30 2.89 5.75
N LEU A 93 -8.48 3.95 5.82
CA LEU A 93 -8.99 5.32 5.84
C LEU A 93 -9.77 5.65 4.56
N GLU A 94 -9.35 5.13 3.41
CA GLU A 94 -10.06 5.32 2.15
C GLU A 94 -11.41 4.58 2.14
N MET A 95 -11.48 3.36 2.70
CA MET A 95 -12.76 2.67 2.88
C MET A 95 -13.73 3.52 3.70
N ILE A 96 -13.31 4.01 4.87
CA ILE A 96 -14.16 4.84 5.75
C ILE A 96 -14.66 6.08 5.01
N ARG A 97 -13.81 6.75 4.22
CA ARG A 97 -14.21 7.94 3.45
C ARG A 97 -15.32 7.65 2.45
N GLN A 98 -15.26 6.52 1.75
CA GLN A 98 -16.22 6.21 0.69
C GLN A 98 -17.48 5.50 1.19
N THR A 99 -17.37 4.66 2.24
CA THR A 99 -18.52 3.92 2.78
C THR A 99 -19.23 4.65 3.91
N GLY A 100 -18.54 5.55 4.62
CA GLY A 100 -19.05 6.19 5.84
C GLY A 100 -19.18 5.22 7.03
N GLU A 101 -18.79 3.95 6.86
CA GLU A 101 -18.81 2.95 7.92
C GLU A 101 -17.52 3.02 8.73
N GLY A 102 -17.61 3.43 9.99
CA GLY A 102 -16.52 3.40 10.95
C GLY A 102 -16.23 1.97 11.39
N PHE A 103 -15.39 1.26 10.64
CA PHE A 103 -14.92 -0.06 11.05
C PHE A 103 -13.71 0.09 12.00
N GLU A 104 -13.82 -0.48 13.20
CA GLU A 104 -12.69 -0.58 14.13
C GLU A 104 -11.56 -1.38 13.49
N LEU A 105 -10.35 -0.80 13.45
CA LEU A 105 -9.17 -1.54 13.03
C LEU A 105 -9.07 -2.81 13.90
N PRO A 106 -8.80 -4.00 13.33
CA PRO A 106 -8.55 -5.17 14.14
C PRO A 106 -7.43 -4.85 15.15
N PRO A 107 -7.56 -5.27 16.43
CA PRO A 107 -6.54 -5.03 17.44
C PRO A 107 -5.22 -5.57 16.91
N MET A 108 -4.30 -4.65 16.59
CA MET A 108 -3.05 -5.02 15.98
C MET A 108 -2.29 -5.89 16.97
N ALA A 109 -1.88 -7.09 16.54
CA ALA A 109 -1.22 -8.09 17.35
C ALA A 109 -0.19 -7.44 18.28
N HIS A 110 -0.30 -7.75 19.58
CA HIS A 110 0.62 -7.36 20.63
C HIS A 110 2.07 -7.31 20.16
N GLY A 111 2.68 -6.13 20.19
CA GLY A 111 4.07 -5.97 19.77
C GLY A 111 4.61 -4.55 19.73
N LEU A 112 4.12 -3.63 20.55
CA LEU A 112 4.99 -2.57 21.06
C LEU A 112 5.31 -2.96 22.50
N PRO A 113 6.51 -3.48 22.80
CA PRO A 113 6.97 -3.40 24.17
C PRO A 113 7.06 -1.91 24.49
N GLY A 114 6.18 -1.48 25.40
CA GLY A 114 6.41 -0.24 26.12
C GLY A 114 7.72 -0.36 26.89
N GLY A 115 8.43 0.75 26.99
CA GLY A 115 9.65 0.90 27.79
C GLY A 115 10.83 1.30 26.91
N SER A 116 11.49 2.43 27.15
CA SER A 116 11.42 3.43 28.22
C SER A 116 12.06 4.71 27.72
#